data_AF-U5CUL3-F1
#
_entry.id   AF-U5CUL3-F1
#
_cell.length_a   1.000
_cell.length_b   1.000
_cell.length_c   1.000
_cell.angle_alpha   90.00
_cell.angle_beta   90.00
_cell.angle_gamma   90.00
#
_symmetry.space_group_name_H-M   'P 1'
#
loop_
_entity.id
_entity.type
_entity.pdbx_description
1 polymer ?
#
loop_
_entity_poly.entity_id
_entity_poly.type
_entity_poly.pdbx_seq_one_letter_code
_entity_poly.pdbx_strand_id
1 'polypeptide(L)'
;MHIPVERRQDSITGEYFETIDGMMFKDGYLYKIVSMKSISSQNIQPSFDELEKFRKPGKDSDGDMASLSTAFAYRTEGHFMKGDAVIVVRGDLKNLMGWVEKVEEESVYIRSNIPSFKVVIL
;
A
#
# COMPACT_ATOMS: atom_id res chain seq x y z
N MET A 1 -17.03 -4.01 -21.80
CA MET A 1 -16.96 -2.56 -22.04
C MET A 1 -15.71 -2.28 -22.85
N HIS A 2 -15.81 -1.47 -23.91
CA HIS A 2 -14.65 -0.99 -24.66
C HIS A 2 -14.51 0.50 -24.38
N ILE A 3 -13.54 0.86 -23.55
CA ILE A 3 -13.20 2.27 -23.28
C ILE A 3 -12.17 2.66 -24.35
N PRO A 4 -12.42 3.72 -25.14
CA PRO A 4 -11.45 4.18 -26.12
C PRO A 4 -10.22 4.76 -25.40
N VAL A 5 -9.04 4.28 -25.79
CA VAL A 5 -7.75 4.74 -25.25
C VAL A 5 -6.91 5.27 -26.40
N GLU A 6 -6.54 6.54 -26.36
CA GLU A 6 -5.59 7.15 -27.31
C GLU A 6 -4.19 7.19 -26.69
N ARG A 7 -3.13 6.95 -27.47
CA ARG A 7 -1.76 7.19 -27.00
C ARG A 7 -1.24 8.51 -27.56
N ARG A 8 -0.72 9.37 -26.70
CA ARG A 8 -0.10 10.65 -27.08
C ARG A 8 1.32 10.73 -26.53
N GLN A 9 2.20 11.31 -27.32
CA GLN A 9 3.56 11.62 -26.90
C GLN A 9 3.62 13.08 -26.44
N ASP A 10 4.17 13.33 -25.26
CA ASP A 10 4.50 14.67 -24.81
C ASP A 10 5.73 15.17 -25.58
N SER A 11 5.60 16.33 -26.23
CA SER A 11 6.64 16.88 -27.09
C SER A 11 7.87 17.41 -26.33
N ILE A 12 7.75 17.63 -25.02
CA ILE A 12 8.82 18.21 -24.18
C ILE A 12 9.61 17.10 -23.51
N THR A 13 8.93 16.13 -22.91
CA THR A 13 9.56 15.04 -22.17
C THR A 13 9.81 13.80 -23.04
N GLY A 14 9.15 13.70 -24.20
CA GLY A 14 9.18 12.53 -25.06
C GLY A 14 8.40 11.33 -24.50
N GLU A 15 7.74 11.50 -23.35
CA GLU A 15 7.02 10.42 -22.67
C GLU A 15 5.67 10.14 -23.32
N TYR A 16 5.23 8.89 -23.23
CA TYR A 16 3.93 8.46 -23.74
C TYR A 16 2.89 8.45 -22.61
N PHE A 17 1.71 8.96 -22.93
CA PHE A 17 0.54 8.97 -22.05
C PHE A 17 -0.65 8.32 -22.75
N GLU A 18 -1.46 7.63 -21.96
CA GLU A 18 -2.77 7.13 -22.37
C GLU A 18 -3.81 8.22 -22.10
N THR A 19 -4.64 8.52 -23.08
CA THR A 19 -5.70 9.52 -22.99
C THR A 19 -7.05 8.82 -23.00
N ILE A 20 -7.81 9.01 -21.93
CA ILE A 20 -9.16 8.46 -21.73
C ILE A 20 -10.05 9.64 -21.34
N ASP A 21 -11.10 9.91 -22.11
CA ASP A 21 -12.02 11.05 -21.90
C ASP A 21 -11.29 12.40 -21.69
N GLY A 22 -10.19 12.61 -22.41
CA GLY A 22 -9.36 13.82 -22.33
C GLY A 22 -8.46 13.92 -21.09
N MET A 23 -8.42 12.88 -20.24
CA MET A 23 -7.51 12.77 -19.11
C MET A 23 -6.27 11.97 -19.48
N MET A 24 -5.09 12.40 -19.04
CA MET A 24 -3.82 11.72 -19.33
C MET A 24 -3.43 10.79 -18.18
N PHE A 25 -3.15 9.53 -18.49
CA PHE A 25 -2.75 8.52 -17.55
C PHE A 25 -1.39 7.94 -17.93
N LYS A 26 -0.59 7.62 -16.92
CA LYS A 26 0.68 6.90 -17.07
C LYS A 26 0.98 6.15 -15.78
N ASP A 27 1.41 4.88 -15.90
CA ASP A 27 1.74 4.00 -14.78
C ASP A 27 0.61 3.86 -13.73
N GLY A 28 -0.65 4.01 -14.16
CA GLY A 28 -1.82 3.98 -13.28
C GLY A 28 -2.14 5.31 -12.57
N TYR A 29 -1.37 6.37 -12.81
CA TYR A 29 -1.56 7.70 -12.22
C TYR A 29 -2.17 8.69 -13.23
N LEU A 30 -3.00 9.60 -12.72
CA LEU A 30 -3.52 10.74 -13.48
C LEU A 30 -2.48 11.86 -13.55
N TYR A 31 -2.16 12.29 -14.76
CA TYR A 31 -1.35 13.45 -15.05
C TYR A 31 -2.25 14.58 -15.53
N LYS A 32 -2.30 15.68 -14.78
CA LYS A 32 -3.19 16.79 -15.07
C LYS A 32 -2.52 18.12 -14.78
N ILE A 33 -2.60 19.03 -15.74
CA ILE A 33 -2.20 20.41 -15.54
C ILE A 33 -3.28 21.11 -14.72
N VAL A 34 -2.90 21.69 -13.58
CA VAL A 34 -3.77 22.45 -12.68
C VAL A 34 -3.14 23.79 -12.36
N SER A 35 -3.95 24.76 -11.93
CA SER A 35 -3.43 26.06 -11.51
C SER A 35 -2.73 25.94 -10.15
N MET A 36 -1.62 26.66 -9.96
CA MET A 36 -1.00 26.77 -8.63
C MET A 36 -1.95 27.39 -7.59
N LYS A 37 -2.93 28.18 -8.02
CA LYS A 37 -3.95 28.75 -7.13
C LYS A 37 -5.01 27.74 -6.69
N SER A 38 -5.15 26.62 -7.41
CA SER A 38 -6.14 25.58 -7.10
C SER A 38 -5.59 24.45 -6.24
N ILE A 39 -4.35 24.55 -5.78
CA ILE A 39 -3.71 23.53 -4.93
C ILE A 39 -3.29 24.16 -3.59
N SER A 40 -3.37 23.38 -2.52
CA SER A 40 -2.63 23.69 -1.30
C SER A 40 -1.19 23.23 -1.49
N SER A 41 -0.23 23.99 -0.97
CA SER A 41 1.19 23.62 -0.98
C SER A 41 1.89 23.85 0.37
N GLN A 42 1.17 24.40 1.36
CA GLN A 42 1.74 24.79 2.65
C GLN A 42 1.37 23.76 3.72
N ASN A 43 2.35 23.40 4.56
CA ASN A 43 2.18 22.51 5.72
C ASN A 43 1.50 21.18 5.41
N ILE A 44 1.73 20.63 4.22
CA ILE A 44 1.22 19.31 3.85
C ILE A 44 2.10 18.24 4.50
N GLN A 45 1.48 17.33 5.23
CA GLN A 45 2.12 16.15 5.77
C GLN A 45 1.50 14.93 5.07
N PRO A 46 2.18 14.35 4.06
CA PRO A 46 1.69 13.15 3.40
C PRO A 46 1.55 12.01 4.41
N SER A 47 0.48 11.24 4.28
CA SER A 47 0.30 9.98 4.99
C SER A 47 1.31 8.92 4.52
N PHE A 48 1.49 7.88 5.32
CA PHE A 48 2.34 6.74 4.93
C PHE A 48 1.85 6.09 3.62
N ASP A 49 0.54 5.87 3.50
CA ASP A 49 -0.10 5.37 2.27
C ASP A 49 0.23 6.21 1.03
N GLU A 50 0.20 7.54 1.15
CA GLU A 50 0.56 8.43 0.05
C GLU A 50 2.05 8.34 -0.29
N LEU A 51 2.93 8.28 0.72
CA LEU A 51 4.36 8.10 0.50
C LEU A 51 4.68 6.78 -0.20
N GLU A 52 3.97 5.70 0.14
CA GLU A 52 4.15 4.40 -0.51
C GLU A 52 3.67 4.43 -1.97
N LYS A 53 2.47 4.99 -2.23
CA LYS A 53 1.92 5.15 -3.58
C LYS A 53 2.83 5.97 -4.47
N PHE A 54 3.36 7.08 -3.98
CA PHE A 54 4.20 7.98 -4.77
C PHE A 54 5.71 7.71 -4.64
N ARG A 55 6.10 6.56 -4.11
CA ARG A 55 7.51 6.16 -4.04
C ARG A 55 8.04 5.94 -5.45
N LYS A 56 9.02 6.76 -5.87
CA LYS A 56 9.67 6.60 -7.18
C LYS A 56 10.27 5.19 -7.25
N PRO A 57 9.93 4.37 -8.27
CA PRO A 57 10.73 3.19 -8.55
C PRO A 57 12.14 3.70 -8.85
N GLY A 58 13.13 3.16 -8.14
CA GLY A 58 14.52 3.49 -8.39
C GLY A 58 14.81 3.27 -9.87
N LYS A 59 15.31 4.31 -10.54
CA LYS A 59 16.11 4.10 -11.75
C LYS A 59 17.19 3.10 -11.31
N ASP A 60 17.17 1.88 -11.85
CA ASP A 60 18.10 0.76 -11.64
C ASP A 60 17.53 -0.52 -10.99
N SER A 61 16.23 -0.66 -10.73
CA SER A 61 15.67 -1.97 -10.33
C SER A 61 14.66 -2.49 -11.34
N ASP A 62 15.13 -3.49 -12.08
CA ASP A 62 14.44 -4.40 -12.98
C ASP A 62 13.01 -4.77 -12.52
N GLY A 63 12.03 -4.47 -13.38
CA GLY A 63 10.91 -5.33 -13.76
C GLY A 63 9.83 -5.79 -12.77
N ASP A 64 10.12 -6.01 -11.48
CA ASP A 64 9.27 -6.94 -10.69
C ASP A 64 8.55 -6.35 -9.46
N MET A 65 8.82 -5.10 -9.08
CA MET A 65 8.24 -4.54 -7.85
C MET A 65 6.84 -3.92 -8.02
N ALA A 66 6.42 -3.59 -9.26
CA ALA A 66 5.08 -3.05 -9.52
C ALA A 66 3.98 -4.12 -9.39
N SER A 67 4.32 -5.40 -9.61
CA SER A 67 3.38 -6.52 -9.53
C SER A 67 2.98 -6.86 -8.08
N LEU A 68 3.83 -6.54 -7.11
CA LEU A 68 3.55 -6.76 -5.68
C LEU A 68 2.74 -5.62 -5.06
N SER A 69 2.86 -4.39 -5.56
CA SER A 69 2.09 -3.24 -5.06
C SER A 69 0.57 -3.43 -5.22
N THR A 70 0.12 -4.13 -6.26
CA THR A 70 -1.31 -4.44 -6.45
C THR A 70 -1.80 -5.52 -5.47
N ALA A 71 -0.93 -6.42 -5.01
CA ALA A 71 -1.26 -7.42 -4.00
C ALA A 71 -1.27 -6.83 -2.56
N PHE A 72 -0.54 -5.74 -2.33
CA PHE A 72 -0.52 -5.00 -1.07
C PHE A 72 -1.53 -3.84 -1.02
N ALA A 73 -2.00 -3.31 -2.15
CA ALA A 73 -2.99 -2.22 -2.18
C ALA A 73 -4.35 -2.56 -1.53
N TYR A 74 -4.65 -3.85 -1.31
CA TYR A 74 -5.82 -4.30 -0.54
C TYR A 74 -5.48 -4.79 0.88
N ARG A 75 -4.20 -4.82 1.24
CA ARG A 75 -3.75 -5.04 2.61
C ARG A 75 -3.52 -3.65 3.21
N THR A 76 -4.61 -2.95 3.51
CA THR A 76 -4.57 -1.76 4.38
C THR A 76 -3.63 -2.01 5.55
N GLU A 77 -2.85 -0.99 5.91
CA GLU A 77 -1.99 -0.96 7.10
C GLU A 77 -2.51 -1.89 8.21
N GLY A 78 -1.76 -2.95 8.49
CA GLY A 78 -1.77 -3.64 9.78
C GLY A 78 -3.11 -4.05 10.40
N HIS A 79 -4.19 -4.23 9.64
CA HIS A 79 -5.44 -4.75 10.19
C HIS A 79 -5.32 -6.27 10.32
N PHE A 80 -4.92 -6.73 11.50
CA PHE A 80 -4.99 -8.15 11.82
C PHE A 80 -6.42 -8.65 11.63
N MET A 81 -6.57 -9.81 11.00
CA MET A 81 -7.83 -10.51 10.86
C MET A 81 -7.74 -11.87 11.53
N LYS A 82 -8.88 -12.36 12.04
CA LYS A 82 -8.97 -13.72 12.57
C LYS A 82 -8.48 -14.72 11.52
N GLY A 83 -7.52 -15.56 11.92
CA GLY A 83 -6.88 -16.54 11.04
C GLY A 83 -5.54 -16.11 10.46
N ASP A 84 -5.11 -14.86 10.63
CA ASP A 84 -3.78 -14.43 10.19
C ASP A 84 -2.68 -15.14 10.98
N ALA A 85 -1.66 -15.62 10.27
CA ALA A 85 -0.44 -16.14 10.89
C ALA A 85 0.47 -14.98 11.32
N VAL A 86 0.89 -14.99 12.57
CA VAL A 86 1.63 -13.87 13.19
C VAL A 86 2.85 -14.36 13.95
N ILE A 87 3.86 -13.48 14.06
CA ILE A 87 5.06 -13.70 14.87
C ILE A 87 5.32 -12.48 15.75
N VAL A 88 5.64 -12.71 17.02
CA VAL A 88 6.01 -11.63 17.95
C VAL A 88 7.41 -11.13 17.63
N VAL A 89 7.58 -9.84 17.35
CA VAL A 89 8.87 -9.26 16.94
C VAL A 89 9.69 -8.66 18.08
N ARG A 90 9.07 -8.38 19.24
CA ARG A 90 9.69 -7.72 20.42
C ARG A 90 9.08 -8.20 21.74
N GLY A 91 9.81 -8.00 22.84
CA GLY A 91 9.43 -8.43 24.19
C GLY A 91 9.85 -9.86 24.52
N ASP A 92 9.45 -10.35 25.69
CA ASP A 92 9.89 -11.66 26.22
C ASP A 92 9.40 -12.84 25.37
N LEU A 93 8.28 -12.66 24.65
CA LEU A 93 7.69 -13.66 23.78
C LEU A 93 8.15 -13.55 22.32
N LYS A 94 9.27 -12.85 22.04
CA LYS A 94 9.80 -12.70 20.67
C LYS A 94 10.00 -14.08 20.00
N ASN A 95 9.66 -14.13 18.71
CA ASN A 95 9.63 -15.32 17.85
C ASN A 95 8.52 -16.33 18.17
N LEU A 96 7.61 -16.03 19.10
CA LEU A 96 6.40 -16.83 19.28
C LEU A 96 5.51 -16.68 18.04
N MET A 97 5.19 -17.80 17.42
CA MET A 97 4.28 -17.89 16.29
C MET A 97 2.89 -18.34 16.73
N GLY A 98 1.87 -17.84 16.04
CA GLY A 98 0.49 -18.22 16.30
C GLY A 98 -0.46 -17.71 15.23
N TRP A 99 -1.75 -17.84 15.52
CA TRP A 99 -2.84 -17.40 14.65
C TRP A 99 -3.71 -16.39 15.39
N VAL A 100 -4.15 -15.34 14.72
CA VAL A 100 -5.07 -14.36 15.33
C VAL A 100 -6.41 -15.03 15.61
N GLU A 101 -6.86 -14.98 16.85
CA GLU A 101 -8.12 -15.56 17.31
C GLU A 101 -9.24 -14.51 17.40
N LYS A 102 -8.92 -13.33 17.91
CA LYS A 102 -9.83 -12.19 18.10
C LYS A 102 -9.07 -10.88 17.98
N VAL A 103 -9.72 -9.86 17.46
CA VAL A 103 -9.23 -8.48 17.43
C VAL A 103 -10.23 -7.60 18.16
N GLU A 104 -9.75 -6.77 19.07
CA GLU A 104 -10.47 -5.70 19.74
C GLU A 104 -9.85 -4.35 19.34
N GLU A 105 -10.49 -3.24 19.74
CA GLU A 105 -10.13 -1.88 19.30
C GLU A 105 -8.63 -1.57 19.48
N GLU A 106 -8.01 -2.02 20.58
CA GLU A 106 -6.59 -1.76 20.88
C GLU A 106 -5.73 -3.03 21.04
N SER A 107 -6.30 -4.24 20.93
CA SER A 107 -5.58 -5.48 21.27
C SER A 107 -5.90 -6.64 20.34
N VAL A 108 -4.87 -7.45 20.07
CA VAL A 108 -4.96 -8.65 19.22
C VAL A 108 -4.68 -9.89 20.06
N TYR A 109 -5.63 -10.82 20.07
CA TYR A 109 -5.53 -12.08 20.78
C TYR A 109 -4.99 -13.15 19.84
N ILE A 110 -3.92 -13.82 20.25
CA ILE A 110 -3.19 -14.79 19.43
C ILE A 110 -3.29 -16.16 20.08
N ARG A 111 -3.70 -17.16 19.29
CA ARG A 111 -3.59 -18.57 19.66
C ARG A 111 -2.20 -19.08 19.29
N SER A 112 -1.40 -19.38 20.31
CA SER A 112 -0.06 -19.94 20.11
C SER A 112 -0.12 -21.38 19.59
N ASN A 113 0.86 -21.77 18.76
CA ASN A 113 1.04 -23.16 18.32
C ASN A 113 1.90 -23.98 19.30
N ILE A 114 2.22 -23.43 20.49
CA ILE A 114 3.02 -24.14 21.51
C ILE A 114 2.09 -25.13 22.24
N PRO A 115 2.38 -26.45 22.27
CA PRO A 115 1.48 -27.49 22.81
C PRO A 115 1.13 -27.44 24.32
N SER A 116 1.36 -26.34 25.03
CA SER A 116 1.16 -26.28 26.50
C SER A 116 0.92 -24.87 27.08
N PHE A 117 0.77 -23.83 26.25
CA PHE A 117 0.61 -22.46 26.76
C PHE A 117 -0.87 -22.14 27.03
N LYS A 118 -1.30 -22.19 28.30
CA LYS A 118 -2.58 -21.60 28.76
C LYS A 118 -2.30 -20.18 29.24
N VAL A 119 -2.65 -19.17 28.45
CA VAL A 119 -2.57 -17.77 28.91
C VAL A 119 -3.70 -17.54 29.92
N VAL A 120 -3.34 -17.29 31.18
CA VAL A 120 -4.22 -16.66 32.18
C VAL A 120 -3.87 -15.18 32.15
N ILE A 121 -4.79 -14.35 31.66
CA ILE A 121 -4.69 -12.89 31.78
C ILE A 121 -5.38 -12.53 33.11
N LEU A 122 -4.63 -11.99 34.07
CA LEU A 122 -5.18 -11.31 35.25
C LEU A 122 -5.59 -9.89 34.90
#